data_AF-A0A432REB7-F1
#
_entry.id   AF-A0A432REB7-F1
#
_cell.length_a   1.000
_cell.length_b   1.000
_cell.length_c   1.000
_cell.angle_alpha   90.00
_cell.angle_beta   90.00
_cell.angle_gamma   90.00
#
_symmetry.space_group_name_H-M   'P 1'
#
loop_
_entity.id
_entity.type
_entity.pdbx_description
1 polymer ?
#
loop_
_entity_poly.entity_id
_entity_poly.type
_entity_poly.pdbx_seq_one_letter_code
_entity_poly.pdbx_strand_id
1 'polypeptide(L)'
;MNLDIFDYLIGGAILGVIFLYTLLRYKEEKKKEKINYVPMLLSYLEKYEKEREEFQQRADDFKEKLQNAKEKIEKLKQQIKEYKWKKSDIEKVKKLKGTEFETYFSGLFEIMGYKITEPPIYKDKNIDFILQPEKQNICIDFIDYTKIKKLDDKYINTLLEGKKKYKCKSLWIITNTEIDNNLREKFIKNDINVISLNEILSIFPSIRLFDDYFDAKTIYHNYELLYKETYDEVIRRNTWIEEIKEKLSKRQS
;
A
#
# COMPACT_ATOMS: atom_id res chain seq x y z
N MET A 1 -13.28 -59.20 -58.92
CA MET A 1 -14.60 -58.55 -59.04
C MET A 1 -14.36 -57.30 -59.87
N ASN A 2 -14.60 -57.38 -61.18
CA ASN A 2 -14.41 -56.23 -62.06
C ASN A 2 -15.57 -55.27 -61.79
N LEU A 3 -15.25 -54.10 -61.25
CA LEU A 3 -16.22 -53.01 -61.16
C LEU A 3 -16.68 -52.67 -62.57
N ASP A 4 -18.00 -52.67 -62.78
CA ASP A 4 -18.58 -52.33 -64.07
C ASP A 4 -18.46 -50.82 -64.30
N ILE A 5 -18.44 -50.37 -65.55
CA ILE A 5 -18.36 -48.92 -65.87
C ILE A 5 -19.51 -48.15 -65.18
N PHE A 6 -20.65 -48.81 -64.99
CA PHE A 6 -21.80 -48.28 -64.26
C PHE A 6 -21.52 -48.01 -62.78
N ASP A 7 -20.72 -48.83 -62.09
CA ASP A 7 -20.39 -48.62 -60.67
C ASP A 7 -19.54 -47.36 -60.48
N TYR A 8 -18.61 -47.10 -61.40
CA TYR A 8 -17.82 -45.86 -61.42
C TYR A 8 -18.67 -44.63 -61.71
N LEU A 9 -19.67 -44.73 -62.61
CA LEU A 9 -20.60 -43.64 -62.90
C LEU A 9 -21.50 -43.31 -61.70
N ILE A 10 -22.01 -44.32 -61.01
CA ILE A 10 -22.82 -44.16 -59.80
C ILE A 10 -21.96 -43.55 -58.67
N GLY A 11 -20.75 -44.07 -58.45
CA GLY A 11 -19.82 -43.52 -57.46
C GLY A 11 -19.44 -42.06 -57.73
N GLY A 12 -19.20 -41.71 -58.99
CA GLY A 12 -18.93 -40.33 -59.41
C GLY A 12 -20.12 -39.39 -59.19
N ALA A 13 -21.35 -39.85 -59.47
CA ALA A 13 -22.57 -39.07 -59.21
C ALA A 13 -22.77 -38.81 -57.72
N ILE A 14 -22.57 -39.82 -56.86
CA ILE A 14 -22.66 -39.68 -55.40
C ILE A 14 -21.61 -38.69 -54.89
N LEU A 15 -20.36 -38.81 -55.32
CA LEU A 15 -19.29 -37.87 -54.95
C LEU A 15 -19.60 -36.44 -55.42
N GLY A 16 -20.17 -36.27 -56.61
CA GLY A 16 -20.60 -34.98 -57.13
C GLY A 16 -21.68 -34.33 -56.26
N VAL A 17 -22.68 -35.10 -55.83
CA VAL A 17 -23.74 -34.61 -54.93
C VAL A 17 -23.18 -34.24 -53.55
N ILE A 18 -22.31 -35.08 -52.97
CA ILE A 18 -21.64 -34.79 -51.70
C ILE A 18 -20.83 -33.50 -51.82
N PHE A 19 -20.02 -33.37 -52.86
CA PHE A 19 -19.19 -32.19 -53.10
C PHE A 19 -20.04 -30.92 -53.26
N LEU A 20 -21.13 -30.98 -54.04
CA LEU A 20 -22.06 -29.86 -54.21
C LEU A 20 -22.71 -29.46 -52.88
N TYR A 21 -23.16 -30.44 -52.10
CA TYR A 21 -23.73 -30.21 -50.76
C TYR A 21 -22.70 -29.56 -49.82
N THR A 22 -21.45 -30.04 -49.81
CA THR A 22 -20.37 -29.45 -49.01
C THR A 22 -20.11 -28.01 -49.40
N LEU A 23 -20.08 -27.68 -50.70
CA LEU A 23 -19.90 -26.32 -51.19
C LEU A 23 -21.07 -25.39 -50.81
N LEU A 24 -22.31 -25.88 -50.92
CA LEU A 24 -23.50 -25.11 -50.53
C LEU A 24 -23.51 -24.81 -49.03
N ARG A 25 -23.26 -25.83 -48.21
CA ARG A 25 -23.17 -25.68 -46.75
C ARG A 25 -22.05 -24.73 -46.34
N TYR A 26 -20.88 -24.83 -46.98
CA TYR A 26 -19.76 -23.90 -46.75
C TYR A 26 -20.14 -22.45 -47.06
N LYS A 27 -20.86 -22.20 -48.17
CA LYS A 27 -21.36 -20.86 -48.52
C LYS A 27 -22.39 -20.34 -47.50
N GLU A 28 -23.31 -21.18 -47.05
CA GLU A 28 -24.29 -20.80 -46.03
C GLU A 28 -23.63 -20.47 -44.69
N GLU A 29 -22.66 -21.26 -44.25
CA GLU A 29 -21.90 -21.02 -43.03
C GLU A 29 -21.11 -19.69 -43.13
N LYS A 30 -20.43 -19.44 -44.26
CA LYS A 30 -19.77 -18.15 -44.53
C LYS A 30 -20.74 -16.96 -44.55
N LYS A 31 -21.97 -17.16 -45.03
CA LYS A 31 -23.01 -16.13 -45.03
C LYS A 31 -23.51 -15.85 -43.61
N LYS A 32 -23.80 -16.89 -42.81
CA LYS A 32 -24.18 -16.76 -41.39
C LYS A 32 -23.08 -16.08 -40.58
N GLU A 33 -21.82 -16.40 -40.85
CA GLU A 33 -20.66 -15.77 -40.24
C GLU A 33 -20.63 -14.26 -40.50
N LYS A 34 -20.80 -13.82 -41.76
CA LYS A 34 -20.82 -12.40 -42.12
C LYS A 34 -22.03 -11.64 -41.57
N ILE A 35 -23.20 -12.26 -41.52
CA ILE A 35 -24.45 -11.61 -41.09
C ILE A 35 -24.52 -11.50 -39.56
N ASN A 36 -24.07 -12.52 -38.83
CA ASN A 36 -24.25 -12.56 -37.38
C ASN A 36 -22.96 -12.34 -36.60
N TYR A 37 -21.88 -13.05 -36.97
CA TYR A 37 -20.68 -13.11 -36.14
C TYR A 37 -19.81 -11.86 -36.28
N VAL A 38 -19.62 -11.33 -37.49
CA VAL A 38 -18.83 -10.11 -37.70
C VAL A 38 -19.48 -8.88 -37.04
N PRO A 39 -20.79 -8.60 -37.21
CA PRO A 39 -21.44 -7.48 -36.52
C PRO A 39 -21.41 -7.63 -34.99
N MET A 40 -21.54 -8.86 -34.47
CA MET A 40 -21.40 -9.13 -33.04
C MET A 40 -19.99 -8.75 -32.53
N LEU A 41 -18.93 -9.15 -33.24
CA LEU A 41 -17.56 -8.78 -32.88
C LEU A 41 -17.32 -7.27 -32.95
N LEU A 42 -17.86 -6.58 -33.96
CA LEU A 42 -17.77 -5.12 -34.07
C LEU A 42 -18.50 -4.42 -32.91
N SER A 43 -19.67 -4.93 -32.50
CA SER A 43 -20.38 -4.40 -31.34
C SER A 43 -19.59 -4.59 -30.03
N TYR A 44 -18.94 -5.75 -29.85
CA TYR A 44 -18.05 -5.95 -28.69
C TYR A 44 -16.81 -5.06 -28.74
N LEU A 45 -16.24 -4.83 -29.93
CA LEU A 45 -15.13 -3.91 -30.10
C LEU A 45 -15.53 -2.50 -29.64
N GLU A 46 -16.61 -1.96 -30.18
CA GLU A 46 -17.13 -0.64 -29.81
C GLU A 46 -17.42 -0.54 -28.29
N LYS A 47 -18.08 -1.57 -27.74
CA LYS A 47 -18.36 -1.64 -26.30
C LYS A 47 -17.08 -1.58 -25.47
N TYR A 48 -16.07 -2.38 -25.81
CA TYR A 48 -14.83 -2.44 -25.03
C TYR A 48 -13.97 -1.21 -25.22
N GLU A 49 -13.98 -0.58 -26.40
CA GLU A 49 -13.32 0.71 -26.62
C GLU A 49 -13.91 1.79 -25.73
N LYS A 50 -15.25 1.86 -25.65
CA LYS A 50 -15.94 2.79 -24.75
C LYS A 50 -15.63 2.51 -23.28
N GLU A 51 -15.76 1.25 -22.83
CA GLU A 51 -15.45 0.88 -21.45
C GLU A 51 -13.98 1.20 -21.10
N ARG A 52 -13.05 0.94 -22.01
CA ARG A 52 -11.63 1.28 -21.83
C ARG A 52 -11.44 2.77 -21.62
N GLU A 53 -12.08 3.61 -22.44
CA GLU A 53 -11.99 5.07 -22.30
C GLU A 53 -12.55 5.55 -20.96
N GLU A 54 -13.68 5.01 -20.51
CA GLU A 54 -14.26 5.32 -19.20
C GLU A 54 -13.31 4.92 -18.05
N PHE A 55 -12.70 3.73 -18.10
CA PHE A 55 -11.73 3.30 -17.09
C PHE A 55 -10.45 4.14 -17.16
N GLN A 56 -9.98 4.52 -18.35
CA GLN A 56 -8.81 5.36 -18.51
C GLN A 56 -9.03 6.73 -17.86
N GLN A 57 -10.17 7.36 -18.12
CA GLN A 57 -10.52 8.64 -17.49
C GLN A 57 -10.56 8.55 -15.96
N ARG A 58 -11.14 7.48 -15.40
CA ARG A 58 -11.14 7.25 -13.95
C ARG A 58 -9.73 7.04 -13.39
N ALA A 59 -8.89 6.29 -14.11
CA ALA A 59 -7.51 6.07 -13.70
C ALA A 59 -6.73 7.39 -13.68
N ASP A 60 -6.95 8.26 -14.67
CA ASP A 60 -6.32 9.58 -14.72
C ASP A 60 -6.80 10.50 -13.57
N ASP A 61 -8.09 10.48 -13.22
CA ASP A 61 -8.62 11.18 -12.04
C ASP A 61 -7.99 10.66 -10.72
N PHE A 62 -7.88 9.34 -10.55
CA PHE A 62 -7.20 8.78 -9.37
C PHE A 62 -5.71 9.12 -9.33
N LYS A 63 -5.05 9.19 -10.50
CA LYS A 63 -3.65 9.59 -10.60
C LYS A 63 -3.44 11.04 -10.17
N GLU A 64 -4.34 11.95 -10.54
CA GLU A 64 -4.31 13.33 -10.05
C GLU A 64 -4.52 13.40 -8.54
N LYS A 65 -5.52 12.68 -8.01
CA LYS A 65 -5.79 12.59 -6.57
C LYS A 65 -4.61 12.02 -5.79
N LEU A 66 -3.92 11.03 -6.34
CA LEU A 66 -2.67 10.49 -5.79
C LEU A 66 -1.58 11.55 -5.68
N GLN A 67 -1.38 12.32 -6.73
CA GLN A 67 -0.39 13.39 -6.75
C GLN A 67 -0.71 14.46 -5.69
N ASN A 68 -1.97 14.89 -5.61
CA ASN A 68 -2.44 15.84 -4.60
C ASN A 68 -2.25 15.32 -3.17
N ALA A 69 -2.57 14.04 -2.92
CA ALA A 69 -2.38 13.42 -1.62
C ALA A 69 -0.89 13.32 -1.25
N LYS A 70 -0.03 12.98 -2.22
CA LYS A 70 1.42 12.95 -2.05
C LYS A 70 1.99 14.32 -1.71
N GLU A 71 1.56 15.36 -2.42
CA GLU A 71 1.95 16.75 -2.14
C GLU A 71 1.50 17.20 -0.75
N LYS A 72 0.30 16.80 -0.31
CA LYS A 72 -0.17 17.05 1.06
C LYS A 72 0.75 16.40 2.10
N ILE A 73 1.15 15.15 1.90
CA ILE A 73 2.07 14.44 2.79
C ILE A 73 3.43 15.17 2.89
N GLU A 74 4.00 15.56 1.75
CA GLU A 74 5.28 16.27 1.72
C GLU A 74 5.19 17.67 2.35
N LYS A 75 4.08 18.37 2.12
CA LYS A 75 3.80 19.64 2.78
C LYS A 75 3.74 19.50 4.30
N LEU A 76 3.09 18.45 4.83
CA LEU A 76 3.05 18.18 6.27
C LEU A 76 4.45 17.96 6.85
N LYS A 77 5.34 17.25 6.15
CA LYS A 77 6.74 17.08 6.55
C LYS A 77 7.54 18.38 6.51
N GLN A 78 7.27 19.27 5.57
CA GLN A 78 7.93 20.58 5.51
C GLN A 78 7.46 21.53 6.61
N GLN A 79 6.19 21.42 7.01
CA GLN A 79 5.53 22.31 7.96
C GLN A 79 5.52 21.76 9.40
N ILE A 80 6.40 20.80 9.74
CA ILE A 80 6.50 20.22 11.10
C ILE A 80 6.52 21.31 12.19
N LYS A 81 7.28 22.39 11.97
CA LYS A 81 7.44 23.50 12.94
C LYS A 81 6.16 24.32 13.17
N GLU A 82 5.18 24.24 12.26
CA GLU A 82 3.91 24.96 12.38
C GLU A 82 2.95 24.25 13.36
N TYR A 83 3.19 22.96 13.65
CA TYR A 83 2.39 22.16 14.57
C TYR A 83 2.74 22.42 16.03
N LYS A 84 2.38 23.61 16.51
CA LYS A 84 2.52 23.99 17.92
C LYS A 84 1.48 23.28 18.79
N TRP A 85 1.91 22.93 20.01
CA TRP A 85 1.06 22.32 21.02
C TRP A 85 -0.08 23.24 21.46
N LYS A 86 -1.30 22.72 21.42
CA LYS A 86 -2.48 23.35 22.04
C LYS A 86 -2.85 22.61 23.32
N LYS A 87 -3.64 23.26 24.18
CA LYS A 87 -4.13 22.67 25.43
C LYS A 87 -4.85 21.34 25.21
N SER A 88 -5.66 21.23 24.15
CA SER A 88 -6.33 19.97 23.75
C SER A 88 -5.33 18.84 23.49
N ASP A 89 -4.26 19.15 22.78
CA ASP A 89 -3.27 18.17 22.32
C ASP A 89 -2.44 17.67 23.52
N ILE A 90 -2.08 18.59 24.43
CA ILE A 90 -1.39 18.27 25.68
C ILE A 90 -2.24 17.34 26.54
N GLU A 91 -3.53 17.64 26.69
CA GLU A 91 -4.45 16.80 27.48
C GLU A 91 -4.71 15.44 26.83
N LYS A 92 -4.66 15.34 25.50
CA LYS A 92 -4.68 14.07 24.77
C LYS A 92 -3.41 13.27 25.05
N VAL A 93 -2.22 13.88 24.92
CA VAL A 93 -0.93 13.20 25.19
C VAL A 93 -0.83 12.63 26.59
N LYS A 94 -1.24 13.39 27.61
CA LYS A 94 -1.24 12.94 29.01
C LYS A 94 -2.10 11.69 29.25
N LYS A 95 -3.04 11.40 28.36
CA LYS A 95 -3.97 10.27 28.47
C LYS A 95 -3.58 9.05 27.65
N LEU A 96 -2.63 9.19 26.71
CA LEU A 96 -2.12 8.08 25.90
C LEU A 96 -1.49 7.00 26.79
N LYS A 97 -1.69 5.74 26.43
CA LYS A 97 -1.19 4.58 27.18
C LYS A 97 -0.66 3.49 26.26
N GLY A 98 0.33 2.74 26.74
CA GLY A 98 0.88 1.57 26.05
C GLY A 98 1.12 1.81 24.56
N THR A 99 0.59 0.90 23.74
CA THR A 99 0.77 0.89 22.28
C THR A 99 0.28 2.14 21.60
N GLU A 100 -0.75 2.83 22.14
CA GLU A 100 -1.21 4.10 21.57
C GLU A 100 -0.12 5.17 21.71
N PHE A 101 0.46 5.31 22.90
CA PHE A 101 1.55 6.25 23.15
C PHE A 101 2.77 5.93 22.27
N GLU A 102 3.17 4.66 22.21
CA GLU A 102 4.23 4.16 21.33
C GLU A 102 3.97 4.54 19.86
N THR A 103 2.75 4.31 19.36
CA THR A 103 2.35 4.56 17.96
C THR A 103 2.45 6.04 17.58
N TYR A 104 1.98 6.96 18.44
CA TYR A 104 2.08 8.39 18.15
C TYR A 104 3.53 8.83 18.01
N PHE A 105 4.39 8.45 18.95
CA PHE A 105 5.75 8.95 18.98
C PHE A 105 6.67 8.26 17.99
N SER A 106 6.49 6.97 17.71
CA SER A 106 7.17 6.32 16.60
C SER A 106 6.78 6.99 15.28
N GLY A 107 5.49 7.25 15.05
CA GLY A 107 5.03 7.97 13.86
C GLY A 107 5.61 9.39 13.75
N LEU A 108 5.68 10.14 14.85
CA LEU A 108 6.33 11.45 14.86
C LEU A 108 7.81 11.39 14.50
N PHE A 109 8.55 10.39 15.00
CA PHE A 109 9.93 10.17 14.60
C PHE A 109 10.05 9.87 13.10
N GLU A 110 9.17 9.04 12.52
CA GLU A 110 9.17 8.78 11.07
C GLU A 110 8.91 10.06 10.27
N ILE A 111 7.92 10.87 10.69
CA ILE A 111 7.59 12.15 10.03
C ILE A 111 8.78 13.12 10.10
N MET A 112 9.51 13.11 11.21
CA MET A 112 10.74 13.89 11.40
C MET A 112 11.95 13.33 10.63
N GLY A 113 11.78 12.24 9.86
CA GLY A 113 12.79 11.67 8.99
C GLY A 113 13.69 10.62 9.63
N TYR A 114 13.39 10.17 10.85
CA TYR A 114 14.13 9.07 11.48
C TYR A 114 13.69 7.74 10.91
N LYS A 115 14.66 6.86 10.63
CA LYS A 115 14.38 5.45 10.38
C LYS A 115 14.22 4.72 11.70
N ILE A 116 13.12 3.97 11.82
CA ILE A 116 12.76 3.24 13.03
C ILE A 116 12.81 1.74 12.74
N THR A 117 13.20 0.96 13.75
CA THR A 117 13.16 -0.51 13.69
C THR A 117 12.66 -1.05 15.02
N GLU A 118 11.64 -1.91 14.96
CA GLU A 118 11.13 -2.66 16.10
C GLU A 118 12.03 -3.86 16.40
N PRO A 119 12.41 -4.09 17.66
CA PRO A 119 13.10 -5.31 18.04
C PRO A 119 12.17 -6.55 17.98
N PRO A 120 12.73 -7.77 17.85
CA PRO A 120 11.92 -8.98 17.91
C PRO A 120 11.20 -9.12 19.27
N ILE A 121 9.87 -9.27 19.22
CA ILE A 121 8.93 -9.30 20.36
C ILE A 121 9.40 -10.17 21.53
N TYR A 122 10.06 -11.31 21.28
CA TYR A 122 10.37 -12.28 22.33
C TYR A 122 11.59 -11.95 23.22
N LYS A 123 12.34 -10.88 22.98
CA LYS A 123 13.56 -10.54 23.76
C LYS A 123 13.90 -9.04 23.74
N ASP A 124 12.90 -8.16 23.70
CA ASP A 124 13.08 -6.71 23.58
C ASP A 124 13.93 -6.09 24.72
N LYS A 125 13.88 -6.66 25.94
CA LYS A 125 14.52 -6.11 27.14
C LYS A 125 14.08 -4.67 27.41
N ASN A 126 12.76 -4.42 27.29
CA ASN A 126 12.17 -3.07 27.40
C ASN A 126 12.77 -2.09 26.38
N ILE A 127 13.10 -2.54 25.16
CA ILE A 127 13.44 -1.64 24.06
C ILE A 127 12.29 -1.75 23.07
N ASP A 128 11.46 -0.72 22.98
CA ASP A 128 10.33 -0.72 22.06
C ASP A 128 10.79 -0.43 20.64
N PHE A 129 11.74 0.50 20.48
CA PHE A 129 12.22 0.91 19.16
C PHE A 129 13.71 1.23 19.14
N ILE A 130 14.30 1.11 17.95
CA ILE A 130 15.66 1.54 17.65
C ILE A 130 15.59 2.62 16.58
N LEU A 131 15.99 3.85 16.90
CA LEU A 131 16.22 4.89 15.90
C LEU A 131 17.59 4.69 15.27
N GLN A 132 17.65 4.82 13.95
CA GLN A 132 18.87 4.71 13.15
C GLN A 132 19.18 6.06 12.48
N PRO A 133 19.64 7.09 13.22
CA PRO A 133 20.26 8.24 12.58
C PRO A 133 21.57 7.79 11.91
N GLU A 134 22.02 8.50 10.88
CA GLU A 134 23.08 8.08 9.94
C GLU A 134 24.37 7.50 10.58
N LYS A 135 24.69 7.85 11.83
CA LYS A 135 25.95 7.50 12.47
C LYS A 135 25.85 6.53 13.64
N GLN A 136 24.73 6.43 14.36
CA GLN A 136 24.66 5.70 15.63
C GLN A 136 23.23 5.36 16.07
N ASN A 137 22.99 4.11 16.45
CA ASN A 137 21.68 3.68 16.93
C ASN A 137 21.33 4.27 18.31
N ILE A 138 20.07 4.63 18.47
CA ILE A 138 19.47 5.07 19.74
C ILE A 138 18.39 4.08 20.09
N CYS A 139 18.50 3.47 21.26
CA CYS A 139 17.44 2.61 21.78
C CYS A 139 16.41 3.50 22.50
N ILE A 140 15.12 3.21 22.28
CA ILE A 140 14.01 3.95 22.88
C ILE A 140 13.12 2.98 23.63
N ASP A 141 12.70 3.42 24.81
CA ASP A 141 11.60 2.84 25.57
C ASP A 141 10.53 3.92 25.85
N PHE A 142 9.27 3.54 25.70
CA PHE A 142 8.10 4.36 25.91
C PHE A 142 7.38 3.97 27.20
N ILE A 143 7.28 4.93 28.11
CA ILE A 143 6.68 4.72 29.43
C ILE A 143 5.52 5.68 29.60
N ASP A 144 4.31 5.15 29.54
CA ASP A 144 3.14 5.94 29.90
C ASP A 144 3.06 6.19 31.42
N TYR A 145 2.27 7.21 31.78
CA TYR A 145 2.09 7.68 33.15
C TYR A 145 1.69 6.60 34.16
N THR A 146 1.07 5.50 33.74
CA THR A 146 0.68 4.39 34.63
C THR A 146 1.85 3.50 35.04
N LYS A 147 2.94 3.51 34.25
CA LYS A 147 4.09 2.62 34.41
C LYS A 147 5.26 3.26 35.15
N ILE A 148 5.21 4.55 35.51
CA ILE A 148 6.30 5.26 36.22
C ILE A 148 6.74 4.58 37.52
N LYS A 149 5.82 3.92 38.23
CA LYS A 149 6.17 3.21 39.48
C LYS A 149 7.08 2.00 39.26
N LYS A 150 7.23 1.54 38.01
CA LYS A 150 8.09 0.41 37.63
C LYS A 150 9.55 0.82 37.40
N LEU A 151 9.88 2.11 37.49
CA LEU A 151 11.22 2.65 37.24
C LEU A 151 12.15 2.42 38.45
N ASP A 152 12.50 1.15 38.66
CA ASP A 152 13.40 0.69 39.71
C ASP A 152 14.78 0.28 39.17
N ASP A 153 15.67 -0.21 40.06
CA ASP A 153 17.00 -0.69 39.67
C ASP A 153 16.96 -1.87 38.70
N LYS A 154 15.96 -2.75 38.83
CA LYS A 154 15.79 -3.91 37.94
C LYS A 154 15.44 -3.44 36.53
N TYR A 155 14.59 -2.44 36.43
CA TYR A 155 14.19 -1.83 35.17
C TYR A 155 15.38 -1.16 34.48
N ILE A 156 16.19 -0.38 35.20
CA ILE A 156 17.43 0.22 34.68
C ILE A 156 18.39 -0.86 34.15
N ASN A 157 18.62 -1.94 34.91
CA ASN A 157 19.52 -3.01 34.49
C ASN A 157 19.01 -3.70 33.21
N THR A 158 17.71 -3.93 33.10
CA THR A 158 17.08 -4.53 31.92
C THR A 158 17.29 -3.66 30.68
N LEU A 159 17.08 -2.34 30.81
CA LEU A 159 17.31 -1.38 29.75
C LEU A 159 18.78 -1.33 29.29
N LEU A 160 19.73 -1.34 30.23
CA LEU A 160 21.17 -1.35 29.92
C LEU A 160 21.58 -2.62 29.17
N GLU A 161 21.01 -3.76 29.53
CA GLU A 161 21.19 -4.99 28.78
C GLU A 161 20.61 -4.91 27.36
N GLY A 162 19.46 -4.24 27.19
CA GLY A 162 18.86 -3.94 25.90
C GLY A 162 19.77 -3.05 25.04
N LYS A 163 20.24 -1.94 25.59
CA LYS A 163 21.22 -1.03 24.95
C LYS A 163 22.45 -1.79 24.46
N LYS A 164 23.02 -2.65 25.31
CA LYS A 164 24.19 -3.49 24.95
C LYS A 164 23.87 -4.50 23.85
N LYS A 165 22.72 -5.19 23.97
CA LYS A 165 22.28 -6.20 22.99
C LYS A 165 22.15 -5.62 21.59
N TYR A 166 21.53 -4.44 21.47
CA TYR A 166 21.30 -3.79 20.18
C TYR A 166 22.41 -2.82 19.75
N LYS A 167 23.51 -2.76 20.52
CA LYS A 167 24.67 -1.91 20.25
C LYS A 167 24.28 -0.43 20.07
N CYS A 168 23.28 0.02 20.83
CA CYS A 168 22.86 1.41 20.85
C CYS A 168 23.89 2.25 21.60
N LYS A 169 24.24 3.42 21.06
CA LYS A 169 25.14 4.35 21.76
C LYS A 169 24.42 5.06 22.88
N SER A 170 23.20 5.50 22.63
CA SER A 170 22.35 6.16 23.62
C SER A 170 21.08 5.36 23.84
N LEU A 171 20.49 5.58 25.02
CA LEU A 171 19.24 4.98 25.43
C LEU A 171 18.34 6.11 25.95
N TRP A 172 17.15 6.22 25.39
CA TRP A 172 16.17 7.25 25.72
C TRP A 172 14.91 6.61 26.29
N ILE A 173 14.43 7.16 27.38
CA ILE A 173 13.08 6.90 27.90
C ILE A 173 12.22 8.09 27.52
N ILE A 174 11.08 7.84 26.89
CA ILE A 174 10.11 8.88 26.55
C ILE A 174 8.85 8.64 27.37
N THR A 175 8.37 9.67 28.06
CA THR A 175 7.19 9.55 28.93
C THR A 175 6.29 10.77 28.87
N ASN A 176 4.98 10.55 28.94
CA ASN A 176 3.95 11.61 28.93
C ASN A 176 3.66 12.22 30.32
N THR A 177 4.54 12.03 31.30
CA THR A 177 4.44 12.63 32.62
C THR A 177 5.79 13.13 33.12
N GLU A 178 5.78 14.01 34.11
CA GLU A 178 7.01 14.43 34.77
C GLU A 178 7.57 13.31 35.66
N ILE A 179 8.90 13.29 35.77
CA ILE A 179 9.65 12.35 36.62
C ILE A 179 10.29 13.12 37.78
N ASP A 180 10.29 12.52 38.97
CA ASP A 180 10.99 13.06 40.14
C ASP A 180 12.49 13.28 39.87
N ASN A 181 13.05 14.34 40.44
CA ASN A 181 14.45 14.73 40.22
C ASN A 181 15.43 13.64 40.67
N ASN A 182 15.17 12.94 41.79
CA ASN A 182 16.07 11.88 42.25
C ASN A 182 16.11 10.72 41.26
N LEU A 183 14.95 10.37 40.70
CA LEU A 183 14.84 9.31 39.70
C LEU A 183 15.50 9.73 38.38
N ARG A 184 15.32 10.98 37.95
CA ARG A 184 16.03 11.54 36.79
C ARG A 184 17.55 11.47 36.96
N GLU A 185 18.07 11.90 38.11
CA GLU A 185 19.51 11.82 38.41
C GLU A 185 20.02 10.37 38.36
N LYS A 186 19.22 9.42 38.84
CA LYS A 186 19.55 8.00 38.78
C LYS A 186 19.67 7.49 37.34
N PHE A 187 18.75 7.88 36.45
CA PHE A 187 18.84 7.53 35.03
C PHE A 187 20.06 8.16 34.35
N ILE A 188 20.33 9.45 34.63
CA ILE A 188 21.48 10.16 34.06
C ILE A 188 22.81 9.51 34.49
N LYS A 189 22.95 9.12 35.76
CA LYS A 189 24.14 8.40 36.26
C LYS A 189 24.38 7.07 35.54
N ASN A 190 23.35 6.49 34.94
CA ASN A 190 23.42 5.25 34.17
C ASN A 190 23.46 5.48 32.64
N ASP A 191 23.71 6.71 32.16
CA ASP A 191 23.75 7.05 30.73
C ASP A 191 22.43 6.72 30.00
N ILE A 192 21.33 7.03 30.67
CA ILE A 192 19.96 6.95 30.17
C ILE A 192 19.38 8.37 30.14
N ASN A 193 18.95 8.82 28.97
CA ASN A 193 18.29 10.12 28.83
C ASN A 193 16.79 9.94 29.04
N VAL A 194 16.19 10.85 29.81
CA VAL A 194 14.75 10.88 30.03
C VAL A 194 14.18 12.09 29.31
N ILE A 195 13.16 11.86 28.49
CA ILE A 195 12.36 12.88 27.81
C ILE A 195 10.97 12.83 28.45
N SER A 196 10.74 13.70 29.43
CA SER A 196 9.45 13.89 30.12
C SER A 196 8.51 14.78 29.33
N LEU A 197 7.28 14.95 29.84
CA LEU A 197 6.24 15.72 29.15
C LEU A 197 6.72 17.11 28.72
N ASN A 198 7.34 17.90 29.59
CA ASN A 198 7.84 19.23 29.22
C ASN A 198 8.88 19.20 28.08
N GLU A 199 9.74 18.18 28.05
CA GLU A 199 10.73 18.00 26.97
C GLU A 199 10.05 17.53 25.69
N ILE A 200 9.03 16.66 25.78
CA ILE A 200 8.17 16.29 24.65
C ILE A 200 7.59 17.54 23.99
N LEU A 201 6.99 18.44 24.79
CA LEU A 201 6.35 19.66 24.29
C LEU A 201 7.34 20.64 23.63
N SER A 202 8.62 20.54 23.97
CA SER A 202 9.69 21.37 23.43
C SER A 202 10.31 20.78 22.15
N ILE A 203 10.52 19.47 22.12
CA ILE A 203 11.29 18.78 21.07
C ILE A 203 10.39 18.33 19.92
N PHE A 204 9.18 17.84 20.24
CA PHE A 204 8.28 17.26 19.25
C PHE A 204 7.26 18.27 18.75
N PRO A 205 6.82 18.15 17.49
CA PRO A 205 5.59 18.79 17.04
C PRO A 205 4.38 18.20 17.80
N SER A 206 3.28 18.94 17.82
CA SER A 206 2.00 18.45 18.36
C SER A 206 1.59 17.13 17.71
N ILE A 207 1.02 16.21 18.50
CA ILE A 207 0.46 14.94 18.02
C ILE A 207 -0.61 15.09 16.93
N ARG A 208 -1.20 16.28 16.77
CA ARG A 208 -2.09 16.55 15.63
C ARG A 208 -1.39 16.38 14.28
N LEU A 209 -0.07 16.61 14.23
CA LEU A 209 0.71 16.34 13.01
C LEU A 209 0.64 14.85 12.64
N PHE A 210 0.73 13.96 13.64
CA PHE A 210 0.62 12.53 13.41
C PHE A 210 -0.77 12.19 12.85
N ASP A 211 -1.84 12.72 13.46
CA ASP A 211 -3.22 12.52 13.00
C ASP A 211 -3.37 12.96 11.52
N ASP A 212 -3.00 14.20 11.21
CA ASP A 212 -3.13 14.78 9.85
C ASP A 212 -2.27 14.01 8.82
N TYR A 213 -1.07 13.57 9.21
CA TYR A 213 -0.17 12.80 8.37
C TYR A 213 -0.71 11.40 8.09
N PHE A 214 -1.20 10.71 9.12
CA PHE A 214 -1.73 9.36 9.00
C PHE A 214 -3.00 9.34 8.15
N ASP A 215 -3.87 10.35 8.31
CA ASP A 215 -5.04 10.55 7.45
C ASP A 215 -4.63 10.76 5.98
N ALA A 216 -3.65 11.64 5.73
CA ALA A 216 -3.16 11.88 4.38
C ALA A 216 -2.52 10.64 3.75
N LYS A 217 -1.74 9.87 4.53
CA LYS A 217 -1.12 8.61 4.09
C LYS A 217 -2.16 7.54 3.78
N THR A 218 -3.22 7.45 4.58
CA THR A 218 -4.35 6.54 4.35
C THR A 218 -5.10 6.89 3.06
N ILE A 219 -5.40 8.18 2.86
CA ILE A 219 -6.03 8.66 1.62
C ILE A 219 -5.16 8.33 0.40
N TYR A 220 -3.85 8.59 0.47
CA TYR A 220 -2.91 8.26 -0.60
C TYR A 220 -2.95 6.76 -0.92
N HIS A 221 -2.89 5.89 0.09
CA HIS A 221 -2.93 4.45 -0.11
C HIS A 221 -4.24 3.98 -0.74
N ASN A 222 -5.37 4.53 -0.31
CA ASN A 222 -6.68 4.20 -0.90
C ASN A 222 -6.75 4.58 -2.38
N TYR A 223 -6.27 5.77 -2.76
CA TYR A 223 -6.21 6.15 -4.17
C TYR A 223 -5.20 5.31 -4.96
N GLU A 224 -4.14 4.82 -4.32
CA GLU A 224 -3.17 3.93 -4.96
C GLU A 224 -3.81 2.60 -5.35
N LEU A 225 -4.61 2.02 -4.45
CA LEU A 225 -5.36 0.80 -4.71
C LEU A 225 -6.38 1.02 -5.83
N LEU A 226 -7.20 2.08 -5.72
CA LEU A 226 -8.22 2.40 -6.72
C LEU A 226 -7.61 2.66 -8.11
N TYR A 227 -6.48 3.36 -8.17
CA TYR A 227 -5.75 3.57 -9.42
C TYR A 227 -5.31 2.24 -10.03
N LYS A 228 -4.68 1.36 -9.24
CA LYS A 228 -4.21 0.04 -9.71
C LYS A 228 -5.36 -0.81 -10.23
N GLU A 229 -6.43 -0.95 -9.46
CA GLU A 229 -7.62 -1.73 -9.85
C GLU A 229 -8.27 -1.18 -11.13
N THR A 230 -8.39 0.15 -11.24
CA THR A 230 -8.98 0.79 -12.42
C THR A 230 -8.08 0.64 -13.65
N TYR A 231 -6.77 0.78 -13.49
CA TYR A 231 -5.81 0.64 -14.58
C TYR A 231 -5.70 -0.81 -15.06
N ASP A 232 -5.84 -1.79 -14.17
CA ASP A 232 -5.93 -3.20 -14.54
C ASP A 232 -7.14 -3.48 -15.45
N GLU A 233 -8.27 -2.81 -15.24
CA GLU A 233 -9.42 -2.89 -16.16
C GLU A 233 -9.10 -2.31 -17.55
N VAL A 234 -8.33 -1.21 -17.63
CA VAL A 234 -7.85 -0.67 -18.91
C VAL A 234 -7.02 -1.72 -19.65
N ILE A 235 -6.08 -2.38 -18.94
CA ILE A 235 -5.25 -3.45 -19.51
C ILE A 235 -6.12 -4.60 -20.01
N ARG A 236 -7.10 -5.05 -19.20
CA ARG A 236 -8.02 -6.13 -19.60
C ARG A 236 -8.80 -5.78 -20.87
N ARG A 237 -9.32 -4.55 -20.98
CA ARG A 237 -10.05 -4.11 -22.17
C ARG A 237 -9.15 -4.02 -23.39
N ASN A 238 -7.93 -3.54 -23.25
CA ASN A 238 -6.95 -3.57 -24.34
C ASN A 238 -6.71 -4.99 -24.85
N THR A 239 -6.53 -5.97 -23.96
CA THR A 239 -6.37 -7.38 -24.35
C THR A 239 -7.56 -7.89 -25.15
N TRP A 240 -8.79 -7.67 -24.67
CA TRP A 240 -10.00 -8.13 -25.39
C TRP A 240 -10.20 -7.44 -26.73
N ILE A 241 -9.88 -6.14 -26.82
CA ILE A 241 -9.91 -5.38 -28.07
C ILE A 241 -8.95 -6.01 -29.09
N GLU A 242 -7.72 -6.30 -28.69
CA GLU A 242 -6.73 -6.91 -29.58
C GLU A 242 -7.12 -8.33 -30.01
N GLU A 243 -7.66 -9.16 -29.10
CA GLU A 243 -8.21 -10.47 -29.47
C GLU A 243 -9.34 -10.37 -30.49
N ILE A 244 -10.22 -9.38 -30.37
CA ILE A 244 -11.31 -9.16 -31.34
C ILE A 244 -10.75 -8.70 -32.68
N LYS A 245 -9.81 -7.75 -32.69
CA LYS A 245 -9.14 -7.30 -33.92
C LYS A 245 -8.43 -8.44 -34.63
N GLU A 246 -7.75 -9.31 -33.89
CA GLU A 246 -7.13 -10.51 -34.45
C GLU A 246 -8.18 -11.43 -35.08
N LYS A 247 -9.27 -11.73 -34.37
CA LYS A 247 -10.38 -12.55 -34.88
C LYS A 247 -11.04 -11.94 -36.12
N LEU A 248 -11.16 -10.61 -36.21
CA LEU A 248 -11.68 -9.91 -37.38
C LEU A 248 -10.70 -9.99 -38.55
N SER A 249 -9.40 -9.78 -38.32
CA SER A 249 -8.37 -9.81 -39.37
C SER A 249 -8.28 -11.17 -40.06
N LYS A 250 -8.26 -12.28 -39.28
CA LYS A 250 -8.25 -13.67 -39.79
C LYS A 250 -9.47 -14.04 -40.64
N ARG A 251 -10.54 -13.25 -40.57
CA ARG A 251 -11.80 -13.51 -41.30
C ARG A 251 -12.01 -12.57 -42.48
N GLN A 252 -11.21 -11.51 -42.58
CA GLN A 252 -11.16 -10.60 -43.72
C GLN A 252 -10.10 -11.01 -44.75
N SER A 253 -9.05 -11.74 -44.33
CA SER A 253 -8.09 -12.45 -45.19
C SER A 253 -8.70 -13.72 -45.80
#